data_AF-A0ABD6SKL6-F1
#
_entry.id   AF-A0ABD6SKL6-F1
#
_cell.length_a   1.000
_cell.length_b   1.000
_cell.length_c   1.000
_cell.angle_alpha   90.00
_cell.angle_beta   90.00
_cell.angle_gamma   90.00
#
_symmetry.space_group_name_H-M   'P 1'
#
loop_
_entity.id
_entity.type
_entity.pdbx_description
1 polymer ?
#
loop_
_entity_poly.entity_id
_entity_poly.type
_entity_poly.pdbx_seq_one_letter_code
_entity_poly.pdbx_strand_id
1 'polypeptide(L)'
;MSKMSETLMGLLIFSVFALVFVIQGFVAMMTVNQYSKNTTEMTQIIRETGGLSSEAVAYGDHLKKQGITYQISDSNGGAVSSSKGYTGKTLYVKYNCKLKFSAGFEKSLDLNREDAVFITKRD
;
A
#
# COMPACT_ATOMS: atom_id res chain seq x y z
N MET A 1 -30.52 -20.85 -35.56
CA MET A 1 -30.27 -19.47 -35.06
C MET A 1 -29.93 -18.60 -36.27
N SER A 2 -30.26 -17.32 -36.26
CA SER A 2 -29.84 -16.42 -37.36
C SER A 2 -28.40 -15.96 -37.09
N LYS A 3 -27.62 -15.68 -38.15
CA LYS A 3 -26.27 -15.10 -37.99
C LYS A 3 -26.27 -13.85 -37.10
N MET A 4 -27.37 -13.10 -37.11
CA MET A 4 -27.56 -11.93 -36.24
C MET A 4 -27.68 -12.30 -34.77
N SER A 5 -28.36 -13.40 -34.41
CA SER A 5 -28.47 -13.84 -33.01
C SER A 5 -27.16 -14.41 -32.48
N GLU A 6 -26.37 -15.08 -33.32
CA GLU A 6 -25.04 -15.60 -32.95
C GLU A 6 -24.04 -14.48 -32.69
N THR A 7 -24.01 -13.45 -33.55
CA THR A 7 -23.19 -12.25 -33.34
C THR A 7 -23.61 -11.49 -32.08
N LEU A 8 -24.92 -11.36 -31.83
CA LEU A 8 -25.42 -10.68 -30.62
C LEU A 8 -25.03 -11.43 -29.34
N MET A 9 -25.13 -12.77 -29.35
CA MET A 9 -24.68 -13.61 -28.23
C MET A 9 -23.17 -13.51 -28.02
N GLY A 10 -22.37 -13.55 -29.09
CA GLY A 10 -20.91 -13.38 -29.00
C GLY A 10 -20.52 -12.03 -28.38
N LEU A 11 -21.23 -10.96 -28.75
CA LEU A 11 -20.99 -9.62 -28.24
C LEU A 11 -21.42 -9.46 -26.76
N LEU A 12 -22.51 -10.13 -26.35
CA LEU A 12 -22.95 -10.19 -24.96
C LEU A 12 -21.97 -10.96 -24.06
N ILE A 13 -21.44 -12.09 -24.55
CA ILE A 13 -20.44 -12.86 -23.81
C ILE A 13 -19.16 -12.04 -23.69
N PHE A 14 -18.68 -11.45 -24.79
CA PHE A 14 -17.50 -10.61 -24.79
C PHE A 14 -17.62 -9.40 -23.84
N SER A 15 -18.79 -8.73 -23.82
CA SER A 15 -19.00 -7.57 -22.96
C SER A 15 -18.97 -7.92 -21.46
N VAL A 16 -19.50 -9.09 -21.07
CA VAL A 16 -19.41 -9.58 -19.68
C VAL A 16 -17.96 -9.85 -19.30
N PHE A 17 -17.18 -10.51 -20.15
CA PHE A 17 -15.75 -10.74 -19.88
C PHE A 17 -14.97 -9.43 -19.81
N ALA A 18 -15.19 -8.51 -20.75
CA ALA A 18 -14.54 -7.20 -20.74
C ALA A 18 -14.84 -6.40 -19.46
N LEU A 19 -16.10 -6.44 -18.98
CA LEU A 19 -16.50 -5.77 -17.74
C LEU A 19 -15.72 -6.29 -16.53
N VAL A 20 -15.55 -7.62 -16.41
CA VAL A 20 -14.77 -8.22 -15.32
C VAL A 20 -13.33 -7.71 -15.31
N PHE A 21 -12.68 -7.64 -16.48
CA PHE A 21 -11.31 -7.13 -16.59
C PHE A 21 -11.22 -5.63 -16.24
N VAL A 22 -12.19 -4.82 -16.66
CA VAL A 22 -12.22 -3.37 -16.33
C VAL A 22 -12.37 -3.17 -14.82
N ILE A 23 -13.29 -3.89 -14.18
CA ILE A 23 -13.49 -3.81 -12.72
C ILE A 23 -12.21 -4.22 -11.98
N GLN A 24 -11.54 -5.29 -12.41
CA GLN A 24 -10.27 -5.71 -11.81
C GLN A 24 -9.19 -4.64 -11.94
N GLY A 25 -9.03 -4.06 -13.13
CA GLY A 25 -8.05 -2.99 -13.36
C GLY A 25 -8.33 -1.77 -12.49
N PHE A 26 -9.60 -1.40 -12.35
CA PHE A 26 -10.02 -0.29 -11.50
C PHE A 26 -9.75 -0.55 -10.02
N VAL A 27 -10.10 -1.74 -9.51
CA VAL A 27 -9.81 -2.13 -8.11
C VAL A 27 -8.30 -2.09 -7.85
N ALA A 28 -7.50 -2.70 -8.72
CA ALA A 28 -6.04 -2.68 -8.58
C ALA A 28 -5.48 -1.24 -8.57
N MET A 29 -5.95 -0.37 -9.46
CA MET A 29 -5.54 1.04 -9.51
C MET A 29 -5.92 1.78 -8.22
N MET A 30 -7.15 1.62 -7.73
CA MET A 30 -7.58 2.23 -6.46
C MET A 30 -6.73 1.75 -5.28
N THR A 31 -6.44 0.45 -5.21
CA THR A 31 -5.65 -0.10 -4.10
C THR A 31 -4.20 0.38 -4.12
N VAL A 32 -3.58 0.47 -5.31
CA VAL A 32 -2.23 1.04 -5.45
C VAL A 32 -2.22 2.53 -5.06
N ASN A 33 -3.24 3.29 -5.45
CA ASN A 33 -3.35 4.70 -5.09
C ASN A 33 -3.52 4.87 -3.57
N GLN A 34 -4.38 4.05 -2.94
CA GLN A 34 -4.57 4.06 -1.49
C GLN A 34 -3.27 3.69 -0.75
N TYR A 35 -2.55 2.66 -1.22
CA TYR A 35 -1.23 2.29 -0.69
C TYR A 35 -0.24 3.46 -0.77
N SER A 36 -0.19 4.15 -1.91
CA SER A 36 0.70 5.31 -2.09
C SER A 36 0.38 6.45 -1.10
N LYS A 37 -0.90 6.78 -0.93
CA LYS A 37 -1.35 7.81 0.04
C LYS A 37 -1.00 7.42 1.47
N ASN A 38 -1.41 6.22 1.88
CA ASN A 38 -1.19 5.69 3.22
C ASN A 38 0.29 5.62 3.62
N THR A 39 1.15 5.16 2.70
CA THR A 39 2.61 5.10 2.96
C THR A 39 3.22 6.50 3.05
N THR A 40 2.74 7.46 2.25
CA THR A 40 3.18 8.86 2.31
C THR A 40 2.78 9.53 3.62
N GLU A 41 1.52 9.37 4.05
CA GLU A 41 1.02 9.90 5.32
C GLU A 41 1.81 9.33 6.50
N MET A 42 2.03 8.01 6.54
CA MET A 42 2.86 7.40 7.59
C MET A 42 4.31 7.91 7.59
N THR A 43 4.89 8.14 6.41
CA THR A 43 6.24 8.69 6.27
C THR A 43 6.32 10.11 6.85
N GLN A 44 5.27 10.92 6.63
CA GLN A 44 5.16 12.26 7.23
C GLN A 44 4.99 12.19 8.75
N ILE A 45 4.13 11.31 9.25
CA ILE A 45 3.95 11.10 10.70
C ILE A 45 5.29 10.70 11.32
N ILE A 46 6.03 9.77 10.72
CA ILE A 46 7.36 9.36 11.21
C ILE A 46 8.34 10.53 11.20
N ARG A 47 8.35 11.36 10.14
CA ARG A 47 9.20 12.57 10.07
C ARG A 47 8.94 13.51 11.25
N GLU A 48 7.66 13.73 11.56
CA GLU A 48 7.23 14.69 12.57
C GLU A 48 7.32 14.15 13.99
N THR A 49 7.25 12.83 14.17
CA THR A 49 7.14 12.19 15.49
C THR A 49 8.32 11.30 15.87
N GLY A 50 9.28 11.11 14.97
CA GLY A 50 10.36 10.13 15.16
C GLY A 50 9.90 8.66 15.04
N GLY A 51 8.63 8.43 14.66
CA GLY A 51 8.07 7.10 14.41
C GLY A 51 7.71 6.28 15.66
N LEU A 52 7.82 6.88 16.85
CA LEU A 52 7.59 6.23 18.14
C LEU A 52 6.44 6.84 18.95
N SER A 53 5.78 7.88 18.44
CA SER A 53 4.63 8.47 19.11
C SER A 53 3.41 7.54 19.10
N SER A 54 2.47 7.79 20.01
CA SER A 54 1.17 7.13 20.01
C SER A 54 0.43 7.28 18.68
N GLU A 55 0.62 8.42 17.99
CA GLU A 55 0.06 8.69 16.67
C GLU A 55 0.67 7.78 15.59
N ALA A 56 2.00 7.67 15.54
CA ALA A 56 2.69 6.76 14.61
C ALA A 56 2.28 5.30 14.85
N VAL A 57 2.14 4.89 16.12
CA VAL A 57 1.68 3.55 16.49
C VAL A 57 0.25 3.31 16.05
N ALA A 58 -0.67 4.24 16.36
CA ALA A 58 -2.09 4.12 16.01
C ALA A 58 -2.30 4.08 14.49
N TYR A 59 -1.61 4.94 13.74
CA TYR A 59 -1.66 4.94 12.29
C TYR A 59 -1.01 3.66 11.72
N GLY A 60 0.10 3.22 12.27
CA GLY A 60 0.74 1.96 11.91
C GLY A 60 -0.16 0.74 12.11
N ASP A 61 -0.97 0.71 13.18
CA ASP A 61 -1.94 -0.36 13.41
C ASP A 61 -3.14 -0.27 12.44
N HIS A 62 -3.54 0.93 12.04
CA HIS A 62 -4.51 1.12 10.96
C HIS A 62 -3.98 0.54 9.62
N LEU A 63 -2.71 0.80 9.28
CA LEU A 63 -2.05 0.24 8.09
C LEU A 63 -1.99 -1.29 8.11
N LYS A 64 -1.66 -1.89 9.26
CA LYS A 64 -1.66 -3.36 9.41
C LYS A 64 -3.02 -3.97 9.13
N LYS A 65 -4.11 -3.34 9.58
CA LYS A 65 -5.48 -3.79 9.29
C LYS A 65 -5.81 -3.76 7.80
N GLN A 66 -5.15 -2.89 7.04
CA GLN A 66 -5.26 -2.81 5.58
C GLN A 66 -4.27 -3.74 4.85
N GLY A 67 -3.53 -4.58 5.58
CA GLY A 67 -2.55 -5.51 5.00
C GLY A 67 -1.23 -4.84 4.61
N ILE A 68 -0.97 -3.62 5.09
CA ILE A 68 0.28 -2.89 4.88
C ILE A 68 1.14 -3.10 6.13
N THR A 69 2.27 -3.75 5.94
CA THR A 69 3.30 -3.88 6.98
C THR A 69 4.33 -2.78 6.80
N TYR A 70 4.88 -2.26 7.90
CA TYR A 70 5.96 -1.28 7.86
C TYR A 70 7.04 -1.65 8.87
N GLN A 71 8.27 -1.24 8.59
CA GLN A 71 9.44 -1.39 9.46
C GLN A 71 10.22 -0.08 9.44
N ILE A 72 10.70 0.35 10.60
CA ILE A 72 11.54 1.54 10.75
C ILE A 72 12.91 1.10 11.23
N SER A 73 13.95 1.51 10.50
CA SER A 73 15.34 1.21 10.81
C SER A 73 16.16 2.49 10.90
N ASP A 74 17.20 2.49 11.72
CA ASP A 74 18.20 3.55 11.74
C ASP A 74 19.17 3.44 10.55
N SER A 75 20.11 4.38 10.44
CA SER A 75 21.12 4.39 9.38
C SER A 75 22.09 3.20 9.38
N ASN A 76 22.11 2.42 10.45
CA ASN A 76 22.93 1.22 10.58
C ASN A 76 22.10 -0.06 10.38
N GLY A 77 20.82 0.07 9.98
CA GLY A 77 19.89 -1.06 9.84
C GLY A 77 19.34 -1.59 11.17
N GLY A 78 19.63 -0.92 12.29
CA GLY A 78 19.12 -1.27 13.60
C GLY A 78 17.64 -0.92 13.76
N ALA A 79 16.89 -1.72 14.51
CA ALA A 79 15.51 -1.39 14.83
C ALA A 79 15.45 -0.11 15.68
N VAL A 80 14.52 0.79 15.34
CA VAL A 80 14.28 2.02 16.10
C VAL A 80 13.68 1.67 17.46
N SER A 81 14.38 2.01 18.54
CA SER A 81 13.94 1.71 19.92
C SER A 81 13.54 2.99 20.66
N SER A 82 12.44 2.92 21.41
CA SER A 82 11.80 4.03 22.15
C SER A 82 12.68 4.80 23.14
N SER A 83 13.87 4.30 23.47
CA SER A 83 14.77 4.90 24.46
C SER A 83 15.80 5.88 23.89
N LYS A 84 15.88 6.04 22.56
CA LYS A 84 16.84 6.97 21.93
C LYS A 84 16.09 8.02 21.12
N GLY A 85 16.32 9.29 21.42
CA GLY A 85 15.91 10.38 20.53
C GLY A 85 16.59 10.23 19.16
N TYR A 86 15.79 10.28 18.09
CA TYR A 86 16.27 10.22 16.71
C TYR A 86 16.27 11.59 16.02
N THR A 87 16.03 12.67 16.77
CA THR A 87 16.18 14.05 16.31
C THR A 87 17.49 14.25 15.56
N GLY A 88 17.44 14.79 14.33
CA GLY A 88 18.62 15.07 13.52
C GLY A 88 19.28 13.85 12.89
N LYS A 89 18.62 12.68 12.93
CA LYS A 89 19.05 11.45 12.26
C LYS A 89 18.12 11.10 11.10
N THR A 90 18.63 10.28 10.18
CA THR A 90 17.84 9.69 9.10
C THR A 90 17.34 8.32 9.53
N LEU A 91 16.04 8.11 9.43
CA LEU A 91 15.40 6.80 9.56
C LEU A 91 14.99 6.28 8.19
N TYR A 92 15.02 4.97 8.03
CA TYR A 92 14.58 4.28 6.82
C TYR A 92 13.26 3.60 7.14
N VAL A 93 12.25 3.83 6.30
CA VAL A 93 10.93 3.26 6.46
C VAL A 93 10.64 2.35 5.28
N LYS A 94 10.47 1.06 5.56
CA LYS A 94 10.15 0.05 4.57
C LYS A 94 8.71 -0.40 4.72
N TYR A 95 7.94 -0.31 3.64
CA TYR A 95 6.56 -0.73 3.54
C TYR A 95 6.45 -1.95 2.62
N ASN A 96 5.72 -2.98 3.05
CA ASN A 96 5.38 -4.12 2.19
C ASN A 96 3.89 -4.42 2.29
N CYS A 97 3.25 -4.62 1.14
CA CYS A 97 1.85 -5.02 1.04
C CYS A 97 1.70 -6.09 -0.04
N LYS A 98 0.97 -7.17 0.28
CA LYS A 98 0.61 -8.21 -0.68
C LYS A 98 -0.87 -8.08 -1.00
N LEU A 99 -1.17 -7.55 -2.16
CA LEU A 99 -2.54 -7.46 -2.64
C LEU A 99 -2.92 -8.74 -3.35
N LYS A 100 -4.03 -9.34 -2.97
CA LYS A 100 -4.61 -10.50 -3.64
C LYS A 100 -5.94 -10.08 -4.23
N PHE A 101 -6.12 -10.32 -5.53
CA PHE A 101 -7.37 -10.08 -6.23
C PHE A 101 -7.81 -11.40 -6.86
N SER A 102 -9.09 -11.76 -6.67
CA SER A 102 -9.68 -12.93 -7.32
C SER A 102 -10.98 -12.54 -8.03
N ALA A 103 -10.98 -12.67 -9.35
CA ALA A 103 -12.20 -12.62 -10.15
C ALA A 103 -11.99 -13.51 -11.38
N GLY A 104 -12.22 -14.81 -11.22
CA GLY A 104 -11.97 -15.85 -12.23
C GLY A 104 -10.55 -16.44 -12.20
N PHE A 105 -9.53 -15.66 -11.84
CA PHE A 105 -8.16 -16.12 -11.57
C PHE A 105 -7.55 -15.32 -10.42
N GLU A 106 -6.70 -15.96 -9.60
CA GLU A 106 -5.97 -15.27 -8.53
C GLU A 106 -4.76 -14.52 -9.10
N LYS A 107 -4.67 -13.22 -8.80
CA LYS A 107 -3.46 -12.43 -9.01
C LYS A 107 -2.99 -11.84 -7.69
N SER A 108 -1.69 -11.95 -7.45
CA SER A 108 -1.00 -11.26 -6.37
C SER A 108 -0.15 -10.11 -6.90
N LEU A 109 -0.24 -8.95 -6.26
CA LEU A 109 0.65 -7.82 -6.49
C LEU A 109 1.40 -7.52 -5.19
N ASP A 110 2.72 -7.67 -5.24
CA ASP A 110 3.60 -7.30 -4.14
C ASP A 110 4.03 -5.85 -4.32
N LEU A 111 3.61 -4.99 -3.39
CA LEU A 111 3.96 -3.57 -3.34
C LEU A 111 4.99 -3.34 -2.25
N ASN A 112 6.17 -2.90 -2.65
CA ASN A 112 7.26 -2.57 -1.75
C ASN A 112 7.67 -1.11 -1.96
N ARG A 113 7.86 -0.37 -0.87
CA ARG A 113 8.32 1.01 -0.89
C ARG A 113 9.31 1.21 0.24
N GLU A 114 10.39 1.93 -0.03
CA GLU A 114 11.41 2.26 0.95
C GLU A 114 11.72 3.75 0.84
N ASP A 115 11.60 4.47 1.96
CA ASP A 115 11.84 5.90 2.03
C ASP A 115 12.86 6.24 3.13
N ALA A 116 13.72 7.21 2.85
CA ALA A 116 14.63 7.80 3.83
C ALA A 116 14.04 9.10 4.39
N VAL A 117 13.93 9.19 5.71
CA VAL A 117 13.26 10.27 6.42
C VAL A 117 14.20 10.91 7.43
N PHE A 118 14.55 12.17 7.20
CA PHE A 118 15.28 12.97 8.18
C PHE A 118 14.32 13.48 9.26
N ILE A 119 14.61 13.17 10.53
CA ILE A 119 13.77 13.53 11.67
C ILE A 119 14.05 14.96 12.11
N THR A 120 13.04 15.82 11.97
CA THR A 120 13.17 17.27 12.17
C THR A 120 12.73 17.75 13.55
N LYS A 121 11.93 16.97 14.27
CA LYS A 121 11.43 17.36 15.59
C LYS A 121 12.50 17.09 16.67
N ARG A 122 12.76 18.09 17.51
CA ARG A 122 13.47 17.96 18.81
C ARG A 122 12.50 17.35 19.83
N ASP A 123 12.94 16.29 20.51
CA ASP A 123 12.31 15.83 21.75
C ASP A 123 12.19 16.98 22.77
#